data_AF-A0AA51CDF3-F1
#
_entry.id   AF-A0AA51CDF3-F1
#
_cell.length_a   1.000
_cell.length_b   1.000
_cell.length_c   1.000
_cell.angle_alpha   90.00
_cell.angle_beta   90.00
_cell.angle_gamma   90.00
#
_symmetry.space_group_name_H-M   'P 1'
#
loop_
_entity.id
_entity.type
_entity.pdbx_description
1 polymer ?
#
loop_
_entity_poly.entity_id
_entity_poly.type
_entity_poly.pdbx_seq_one_letter_code
_entity_poly.pdbx_strand_id
1 'polypeptide(L)'
;MEQKVKAMFAWALEGEKTARLFGERYKKAGIEVTFHGEAVQDELILLGQKGDMTHVLYFLDHEKLLLVSLADEMGGFTVEVLVEELILPC
;
A
#
# COMPACT_ATOMS: atom_id res chain seq x y z
N MET A 1 -8.09 5.34 -21.00
CA MET A 1 -7.25 6.24 -20.18
C MET A 1 -6.47 5.35 -19.23
N GLU A 2 -5.15 5.45 -19.19
CA GLU A 2 -4.35 4.70 -18.23
C GLU A 2 -4.62 5.27 -16.83
N GLN A 3 -5.13 4.45 -15.92
CA GLN A 3 -5.41 4.90 -14.56
C GLN A 3 -4.08 4.97 -13.80
N LYS A 4 -3.66 6.18 -13.45
CA LYS A 4 -2.39 6.41 -12.75
C LYS A 4 -2.43 5.76 -11.37
N VAL A 5 -1.41 4.98 -11.03
CA VAL A 5 -1.32 4.31 -9.72
C VAL A 5 -1.15 5.34 -8.60
N LYS A 6 -2.04 5.27 -7.61
CA LYS A 6 -1.98 6.03 -6.35
C LYS A 6 -1.92 5.03 -5.19
N ALA A 7 -0.78 4.99 -4.51
CA ALA A 7 -0.51 4.01 -3.47
C ALA A 7 -0.46 4.66 -2.10
N MET A 8 -1.25 4.14 -1.17
CA MET A 8 -1.18 4.50 0.24
C MET A 8 -0.30 3.49 0.99
N PHE A 9 0.65 3.99 1.76
CA PHE A 9 1.50 3.20 2.65
C PHE A 9 1.03 3.42 4.09
N ALA A 10 0.55 2.35 4.70
CA ALA A 10 0.13 2.29 6.10
C ALA A 10 0.87 1.14 6.78
N TRP A 11 0.85 1.09 8.11
CA TRP A 11 1.57 0.05 8.84
C TRP A 11 0.93 -0.30 10.18
N ALA A 12 1.21 -1.51 10.66
CA ALA A 12 1.15 -1.83 12.08
C ALA A 12 2.41 -1.29 12.78
N LEU A 13 2.45 -1.34 14.11
CA LEU A 13 3.56 -0.84 14.91
C LEU A 13 4.94 -1.35 14.45
N GLU A 14 5.04 -2.63 14.05
CA GLU A 14 6.30 -3.25 13.62
C GLU A 14 6.66 -3.00 12.15
N GLY A 15 5.69 -2.55 11.33
CA GLY A 15 5.84 -2.36 9.89
C GLY A 15 6.38 -0.99 9.47
N GLU A 16 6.47 0.00 10.37
CA GLU A 16 6.76 1.40 10.02
C GLU A 16 8.03 1.56 9.18
N LYS A 17 9.14 0.97 9.64
CA LYS A 17 10.44 1.14 8.99
C LYS A 17 10.42 0.62 7.56
N THR A 18 9.79 -0.53 7.35
CA THR A 18 9.64 -1.18 6.05
C THR A 18 8.74 -0.36 5.13
N ALA A 19 7.59 0.07 5.64
CA ALA A 19 6.64 0.91 4.90
C ALA A 19 7.29 2.20 4.40
N ARG A 20 8.04 2.90 5.27
CA ARG A 20 8.77 4.12 4.90
C ARG A 20 9.85 3.84 3.85
N LEU A 21 10.64 2.79 4.04
CA LEU A 21 11.69 2.41 3.09
C LEU A 21 11.12 2.16 1.69
N PHE A 22 10.07 1.35 1.58
CA PHE A 22 9.47 1.01 0.29
C PHE A 22 8.69 2.18 -0.30
N GLY A 23 7.94 2.93 0.52
CA GLY A 23 7.20 4.10 0.04
C GLY A 23 8.12 5.15 -0.58
N GLU A 24 9.30 5.40 0.01
CA GLU A 24 10.28 6.30 -0.59
C GLU A 24 10.88 5.76 -1.90
N ARG A 25 11.07 4.44 -2.02
CA ARG A 25 11.54 3.82 -3.26
C ARG A 25 10.49 3.92 -4.37
N TYR A 26 9.23 3.62 -4.07
CA TYR A 26 8.11 3.74 -5.02
C TYR A 26 7.89 5.18 -5.45
N LYS A 27 8.01 6.13 -4.52
CA LYS A 27 7.94 7.56 -4.83
C LYS A 27 9.08 7.99 -5.77
N LYS A 28 10.31 7.52 -5.54
CA LYS A 28 11.45 7.76 -6.44
C LYS A 28 11.26 7.16 -7.82
N ALA A 29 10.55 6.03 -7.91
CA ALA A 29 10.16 5.39 -9.17
C ALA A 29 8.97 6.09 -9.87
N GLY A 30 8.47 7.21 -9.33
CA GLY A 30 7.43 8.03 -9.97
C GLY A 30 5.98 7.63 -9.61
N ILE A 31 5.80 6.69 -8.68
CA ILE A 31 4.47 6.36 -8.15
C ILE A 31 3.99 7.48 -7.22
N GLU A 32 2.69 7.79 -7.29
CA GLU A 32 2.06 8.73 -6.38
C GLU A 32 1.82 8.07 -5.03
N VAL A 33 2.73 8.32 -4.09
CA VAL A 33 2.75 7.69 -2.76
C VAL A 33 2.22 8.64 -1.69
N THR A 34 1.26 8.17 -0.91
CA THR A 34 0.79 8.83 0.32
C THR A 34 1.16 7.98 1.54
N PHE A 35 1.83 8.57 2.53
CA PHE A 35 2.06 7.91 3.81
C PHE A 35 0.90 8.22 4.76
N HIS A 36 0.18 7.19 5.18
CA HIS A 36 -0.93 7.33 6.12
C HIS A 36 -0.45 7.37 7.57
N GLY A 37 0.39 6.40 7.96
CA GLY A 37 0.73 6.20 9.37
C GLY A 37 0.36 4.80 9.86
N GLU A 38 0.32 4.67 11.18
CA GLU A 38 -0.22 3.49 11.85
C GLU A 38 -1.72 3.36 11.55
N ALA A 39 -2.17 2.16 11.21
CA ALA A 39 -3.57 1.87 10.91
C ALA A 39 -3.98 0.49 11.45
N VAL A 40 -5.29 0.24 11.48
CA VAL A 40 -5.86 -1.07 11.79
C VAL A 40 -6.31 -1.78 10.52
N GLN A 41 -6.09 -3.10 10.48
CA GLN A 41 -6.35 -3.93 9.31
C GLN A 41 -7.81 -3.88 8.80
N ASP A 42 -8.78 -3.79 9.69
CA ASP A 42 -10.21 -3.79 9.32
C ASP A 42 -10.64 -2.52 8.57
N GLU A 43 -9.84 -1.45 8.61
CA GLU A 43 -10.18 -0.17 8.00
C GLU A 43 -9.53 0.07 6.63
N LEU A 44 -8.68 -0.84 6.15
CA LEU A 44 -7.82 -0.59 4.98
C LEU A 44 -8.59 -0.28 3.69
N ILE A 45 -9.69 -0.98 3.43
CA ILE A 45 -10.54 -0.72 2.26
C ILE A 45 -11.15 0.69 2.34
N LEU A 46 -11.69 1.05 3.51
CA LEU A 46 -12.30 2.36 3.74
C LEU A 46 -11.26 3.49 3.64
N LEU A 47 -10.06 3.26 4.17
CA LEU A 47 -8.93 4.19 4.10
C LEU A 47 -8.55 4.46 2.64
N GLY A 48 -8.38 3.42 1.83
CA GLY A 48 -8.05 3.57 0.42
C GLY A 48 -9.16 4.27 -0.37
N GLN A 49 -10.43 3.94 -0.13
CA GLN A 49 -11.57 4.60 -0.78
C GLN A 49 -11.67 6.09 -0.43
N LYS A 50 -11.56 6.45 0.86
CA LYS A 50 -11.57 7.86 1.31
C LYS A 50 -10.40 8.67 0.73
N GLY A 51 -9.27 8.01 0.51
CA GLY A 51 -8.08 8.63 -0.06
C GLY A 51 -8.09 8.74 -1.60
N ASP A 52 -9.08 8.18 -2.31
CA ASP A 52 -9.04 8.02 -3.77
C ASP A 52 -7.77 7.27 -4.22
N MET A 53 -7.41 6.22 -3.48
CA MET A 53 -6.24 5.38 -3.75
C MET A 53 -6.60 4.23 -4.67
N THR A 54 -5.66 3.83 -5.54
CA THR A 54 -5.79 2.59 -6.30
C THR A 54 -5.27 1.39 -5.52
N HIS A 55 -4.32 1.60 -4.61
CA HIS A 55 -3.77 0.54 -3.77
C HIS A 55 -3.50 1.03 -2.34
N VAL A 56 -3.63 0.13 -1.37
CA VAL A 56 -3.13 0.30 0.00
C VAL A 56 -2.14 -0.82 0.29
N LEU A 57 -0.91 -0.46 0.66
CA LEU A 57 0.11 -1.38 1.15
C LEU A 57 0.20 -1.20 2.66
N TYR A 58 -0.32 -2.16 3.40
CA TYR A 58 -0.33 -2.18 4.85
C TYR A 58 0.74 -3.13 5.38
N PHE A 59 1.84 -2.59 5.86
CA PHE A 59 2.97 -3.39 6.35
C PHE A 59 2.68 -3.88 7.76
N LEU A 60 2.65 -5.20 7.93
CA LEU A 60 2.48 -5.85 9.23
C LEU A 60 3.79 -5.76 10.02
N ASP A 61 4.90 -6.07 9.34
CA ASP A 61 6.24 -6.12 9.91
C ASP A 61 7.32 -5.93 8.80
N HIS A 62 8.46 -6.60 8.94
CA HIS A 62 9.59 -6.56 7.99
C HIS A 62 9.54 -7.64 6.92
N GLU A 63 8.67 -8.63 7.05
CA GLU A 63 8.51 -9.77 6.15
C GLU A 63 7.19 -9.74 5.40
N LYS A 64 6.13 -9.18 5.98
CA LYS A 64 4.76 -9.29 5.46
C LYS A 64 4.04 -7.95 5.32
N LEU A 65 3.17 -7.88 4.31
CA LEU A 65 2.17 -6.83 4.16
C LEU A 65 0.84 -7.38 3.66
N LEU A 66 -0.22 -6.59 3.85
CA LEU A 66 -1.48 -6.75 3.14
C LEU A 66 -1.52 -5.75 1.99
N LEU A 67 -1.72 -6.26 0.78
CA LEU A 67 -1.99 -5.45 -0.40
C LEU A 67 -3.50 -5.40 -0.62
N VAL A 68 -4.07 -4.21 -0.52
CA VAL A 68 -5.44 -3.93 -0.97
C VAL A 68 -5.36 -3.31 -2.35
N SER A 69 -5.97 -3.94 -3.34
CA SER A 69 -6.18 -3.34 -4.67
C SER A 69 -7.61 -2.82 -4.75
N LEU A 70 -7.77 -1.55 -5.07
CA LEU A 70 -9.04 -0.85 -5.31
C LEU A 70 -9.20 -0.45 -6.77
N ALA A 71 -8.26 -0.84 -7.63
CA ALA A 71 -8.28 -0.53 -9.05
C ALA A 71 -9.34 -1.35 -9.83
N ASP A 72 -9.82 -2.45 -9.25
CA ASP A 72 -10.81 -3.33 -9.89
C ASP A 72 -12.24 -2.90 -9.53
N GLU A 73 -13.12 -2.90 -10.53
CA GLU A 73 -14.51 -2.44 -10.46
C GLU A 73 -15.39 -3.29 -9.52
N MET A 74 -14.88 -4.46 -9.07
CA MET A 74 -15.59 -5.41 -8.19
C MET A 74 -15.46 -5.13 -6.69
N GLY A 75 -15.04 -3.93 -6.28
CA GLY A 75 -14.97 -3.54 -4.86
C GLY A 75 -13.64 -3.86 -4.17
N GLY A 76 -12.63 -4.21 -4.96
CA GLY A 76 -11.27 -4.47 -4.52
C GLY A 76 -11.05 -5.81 -3.83
N PHE A 77 -9.78 -6.21 -3.71
CA PHE A 77 -9.37 -7.42 -3.02
C PHE A 77 -8.24 -7.12 -2.03
N THR A 78 -8.09 -7.96 -1.02
CA THR A 78 -6.98 -7.94 -0.08
C THR A 78 -6.22 -9.26 -0.15
N VAL A 79 -4.90 -9.20 -0.22
CA VAL A 79 -4.02 -10.37 -0.24
C VAL A 79 -2.81 -10.13 0.65
N GLU A 80 -2.36 -11.16 1.35
CA GLU A 80 -1.08 -11.16 2.08
C GLU A 80 0.07 -11.41 1.09
N VAL A 81 1.12 -10.58 1.16
CA VAL A 81 2.28 -10.60 0.26
C VAL A 81 3.55 -10.51 1.10
N LEU A 82 4.61 -11.20 0.67
CA LEU A 82 5.91 -11.05 1.31
C LEU A 82 6.59 -9.74 0.84
N VAL A 83 7.27 -9.05 1.75
CA VAL A 83 7.99 -7.81 1.45
C VAL A 83 9.07 -8.03 0.39
N GLU A 84 9.69 -9.22 0.36
CA GLU A 84 10.69 -9.58 -0.65
C GLU A 84 10.10 -9.77 -2.07
N GLU A 85 8.80 -10.03 -2.17
CA GLU A 85 8.08 -10.17 -3.45
C GLU A 85 7.65 -8.82 -4.03
N LEU A 86 7.79 -7.71 -3.29
CA LEU A 86 7.50 -6.38 -3.79
C LEU A 86 8.49 -5.97 -4.88
N ILE A 87 8.03 -6.00 -6.13
CA ILE A 87 8.79 -5.50 -7.28
C ILE A 87 8.82 -3.97 -7.23
N LEU A 88 10.00 -3.39 -7.25
CA LEU A 88 10.16 -1.95 -7.42
C LEU A 88 9.92 -1.60 -8.90
N PRO A 89 9.08 -0.60 -9.21
CA PRO A 89 9.01 -0.08 -10.57
C PRO A 89 10.40 0.45 -10.96
N CYS A 90 10.93 0.00 -12.11
CA CYS A 90 12.23 0.41 -12.65
C CYS A 90 12.17 1.79 -13.29
#